data_AF-A0A952IIR6-F1
#
_entry.id   AF-A0A952IIR6-F1
#
_cell.length_a   1.000
_cell.length_b   1.000
_cell.length_c   1.000
_cell.angle_alpha   90.00
_cell.angle_beta   90.00
_cell.angle_gamma   90.00
#
_symmetry.space_group_name_H-M   'P 1'
#
loop_
_entity.id
_entity.type
_entity.pdbx_description
1 polymer ?
#
loop_
_entity_poly.entity_id
_entity_poly.type
_entity_poly.pdbx_seq_one_letter_code
_entity_poly.pdbx_strand_id
1 'polypeptide(L)'
;MTTTTEKWNNYEALSVDSLPTRLANIEVIVGLLGNADNWQVKEVGDGNLNLVFIVSGPDQAVVVKQALPYVRLVGDSWPLPLYRAYYEYHALTRQQARDPDRVPQVLHFDESQALIIMQFLTPHTILRHKLIRGEKVIDLGQVLGRFCARTAFRGSELCMQSADKKTDVSLFCGNIEIPAITEALVFTDPYFDAEMNNHTKGLDSVVQKLRSDVSLK
;
A
#
# COMPACT_ATOMS: atom_id res chain seq x y z
N MET A 1 25.70 11.72 -2.57
CA MET A 1 25.04 10.57 -1.92
C MET A 1 24.83 10.95 -0.47
N THR A 2 23.69 11.58 -0.17
CA THR A 2 23.26 11.80 1.21
C THR A 2 22.92 10.44 1.81
N THR A 3 23.46 10.15 3.00
CA THR A 3 23.21 8.89 3.71
C THR A 3 21.71 8.76 4.00
N THR A 4 21.18 7.54 3.96
CA THR A 4 19.75 7.23 4.11
C THR A 4 19.11 7.82 5.37
N THR A 5 19.92 8.13 6.39
CA THR A 5 19.52 8.79 7.64
C THR A 5 19.18 10.28 7.47
N GLU A 6 19.89 11.03 6.63
CA GLU A 6 19.63 12.48 6.47
C GLU A 6 18.28 12.77 5.82
N LYS A 7 17.79 11.85 4.99
CA LYS A 7 16.53 11.99 4.22
C LYS A 7 15.29 12.07 5.11
N TRP A 8 15.35 11.50 6.32
CA TRP A 8 14.21 11.37 7.23
C TRP A 8 14.37 12.21 8.51
N ASN A 9 15.36 13.12 8.57
CA ASN A 9 15.63 13.93 9.76
C ASN A 9 14.43 14.76 10.23
N ASN A 10 13.52 15.12 9.32
CA ASN A 10 12.31 15.88 9.61
C ASN A 10 11.04 15.02 9.55
N TYR A 11 11.16 13.70 9.47
CA TYR A 11 10.03 12.78 9.48
C TYR A 11 9.32 12.84 10.84
N GLU A 12 7.98 12.94 10.81
CA GLU A 12 7.16 12.79 12.00
C GLU A 12 5.94 11.92 11.69
N ALA A 13 5.58 11.02 12.62
CA ALA A 13 4.33 10.29 12.51
C ALA A 13 3.17 11.26 12.77
N LEU A 14 2.30 11.45 11.79
CA LEU A 14 1.20 12.40 11.88
C LEU A 14 0.04 11.79 12.67
N SER A 15 -0.64 12.64 13.44
CA SER A 15 -1.91 12.37 14.11
C SER A 15 -3.06 13.13 13.47
N VAL A 16 -4.29 12.83 13.92
CA VAL A 16 -5.50 13.60 13.56
C VAL A 16 -5.36 15.10 13.84
N ASP A 17 -4.56 15.48 14.84
CA ASP A 17 -4.37 16.87 15.25
C ASP A 17 -3.28 17.59 14.43
N SER A 18 -2.20 16.89 14.09
CA SER A 18 -1.08 17.47 13.32
C SER A 18 -1.34 17.54 11.82
N LEU A 19 -2.22 16.68 11.30
CA LEU A 19 -2.41 16.49 9.87
C LEU A 19 -2.93 17.75 9.15
N PRO A 20 -3.93 18.51 9.68
CA PRO A 20 -4.39 19.73 9.01
C PRO A 20 -3.27 20.75 8.80
N THR A 21 -2.46 21.01 9.83
CA THR A 21 -1.31 21.93 9.76
C THR A 21 -0.30 21.48 8.70
N ARG A 22 -0.03 20.18 8.61
CA ARG A 22 0.89 19.63 7.60
C ARG A 22 0.37 19.85 6.18
N LEU A 23 -0.92 19.62 5.96
CA LEU A 23 -1.53 19.64 4.63
C LEU A 23 -1.96 21.04 4.17
N ALA A 24 -2.09 22.00 5.09
CA ALA A 24 -2.50 23.39 4.80
C ALA A 24 -1.56 24.13 3.83
N ASN A 25 -0.32 23.66 3.66
CA ASN A 25 0.64 24.26 2.72
C ASN A 25 0.62 23.61 1.33
N ILE A 26 -0.27 22.63 1.08
CA ILE A 26 -0.34 21.92 -0.18
C ILE A 26 -1.51 22.49 -1.00
N GLU A 27 -1.18 23.34 -1.98
CA GLU A 27 -2.16 24.11 -2.77
C GLU A 27 -3.28 23.24 -3.37
N VAL A 28 -2.93 22.07 -3.93
CA VAL A 28 -3.93 21.16 -4.51
C VAL A 28 -4.92 20.64 -3.46
N ILE A 29 -4.49 20.46 -2.21
CA ILE A 29 -5.35 19.97 -1.13
C ILE A 29 -6.22 21.09 -0.59
N VAL A 30 -5.66 22.29 -0.40
CA VAL A 30 -6.43 23.48 -0.01
C VAL A 30 -7.46 23.85 -1.08
N GLY A 31 -7.12 23.73 -2.36
CA GLY A 31 -8.04 23.96 -3.46
C GLY A 31 -9.22 22.98 -3.48
N LEU A 32 -9.03 21.73 -3.05
CA LEU A 32 -10.08 20.71 -2.99
C LEU A 32 -10.91 20.79 -1.70
N LEU A 33 -10.26 21.03 -0.56
CA LEU A 33 -10.89 20.90 0.76
C LEU A 33 -11.23 22.24 1.41
N GLY A 34 -10.83 23.37 0.83
CA GLY A 34 -11.01 24.69 1.41
C GLY A 34 -10.10 24.96 2.61
N ASN A 35 -10.52 25.86 3.50
CA ASN A 35 -9.72 26.24 4.69
C ASN A 35 -9.51 25.05 5.64
N ALA A 36 -8.26 24.82 6.02
CA ALA A 36 -7.83 23.77 6.94
C ALA A 36 -8.51 23.81 8.32
N ASP A 37 -8.90 25.00 8.80
CA ASP A 37 -9.64 25.16 10.06
C ASP A 37 -11.00 24.42 10.07
N ASN A 38 -11.55 24.16 8.88
CA ASN A 38 -12.84 23.48 8.70
C ASN A 38 -12.67 21.99 8.40
N TRP A 39 -11.45 21.47 8.35
CA TRP A 39 -11.24 20.07 7.99
C TRP A 39 -11.59 19.13 9.13
N GLN A 40 -12.23 18.03 8.78
CA GLN A 40 -12.45 16.90 9.69
C GLN A 40 -11.48 15.78 9.33
N VAL A 41 -10.70 15.35 10.31
CA VAL A 41 -9.72 14.26 10.14
C VAL A 41 -10.17 13.05 10.93
N LYS A 42 -10.18 11.88 10.27
CA LYS A 42 -10.44 10.61 10.90
C LYS A 42 -9.42 9.57 10.47
N GLU A 43 -8.75 8.94 11.44
CA GLU A 43 -7.91 7.76 11.17
C GLU A 43 -8.81 6.53 10.99
N VAL A 44 -8.62 5.80 9.89
CA VAL A 44 -9.48 4.68 9.45
C VAL A 44 -8.68 3.46 9.01
N GLY A 45 -7.38 3.39 9.34
CA GLY A 45 -6.55 2.27 8.95
C GLY A 45 -7.00 0.97 9.61
N ASP A 46 -7.50 0.03 8.81
CA ASP A 46 -7.82 -1.35 9.21
C ASP A 46 -6.70 -2.34 8.83
N GLY A 47 -5.58 -1.82 8.32
CA GLY A 47 -4.43 -2.59 7.84
C GLY A 47 -3.22 -2.60 8.79
N ASN A 48 -2.29 -3.53 8.51
CA ASN A 48 -1.21 -3.88 9.43
C ASN A 48 0.03 -2.97 9.40
N LEU A 49 0.14 -2.01 8.45
CA LEU A 49 1.42 -1.40 8.07
C LEU A 49 1.49 0.13 8.10
N ASN A 50 0.38 0.83 7.87
CA ASN A 50 0.39 2.27 7.60
C ASN A 50 -0.73 2.97 8.38
N LEU A 51 -0.57 4.27 8.58
CA LEU A 51 -1.66 5.15 8.99
C LEU A 51 -2.47 5.54 7.75
N VAL A 52 -3.79 5.54 7.86
CA VAL A 52 -4.69 5.96 6.79
C VAL A 52 -5.72 6.91 7.39
N PHE A 53 -5.75 8.13 6.89
CA PHE A 53 -6.67 9.17 7.31
C PHE A 53 -7.63 9.51 6.19
N ILE A 54 -8.88 9.81 6.54
CA ILE A 54 -9.80 10.56 5.69
C ILE A 54 -9.76 12.00 6.18
N VAL A 55 -9.46 12.93 5.28
CA VAL A 55 -9.51 14.37 5.52
C VAL A 55 -10.65 14.94 4.69
N SER A 56 -11.65 15.51 5.35
CA SER A 56 -12.85 16.03 4.72
C SER A 56 -12.94 17.53 4.87
N GLY A 57 -13.10 18.23 3.74
CA GLY A 57 -13.54 19.62 3.71
C GLY A 57 -15.07 19.71 3.60
N PRO A 58 -15.62 20.90 3.28
CA PRO A 58 -17.06 21.09 3.15
C PRO A 58 -17.72 20.20 2.09
N ASP A 59 -17.09 20.06 0.92
CA ASP A 59 -17.69 19.41 -0.25
C ASP A 59 -16.96 18.14 -0.70
N GLN A 60 -15.69 17.99 -0.33
CA GLN A 60 -14.81 16.93 -0.82
C GLN A 60 -13.99 16.32 0.30
N ALA A 61 -13.43 15.14 0.03
CA ALA A 61 -12.53 14.48 0.94
C ALA A 61 -11.41 13.76 0.17
N VAL A 62 -10.27 13.59 0.85
CA VAL A 62 -9.11 12.86 0.36
C VAL A 62 -8.69 11.80 1.37
N VAL A 63 -7.96 10.81 0.89
CA VAL A 63 -7.26 9.83 1.74
C VAL A 63 -5.82 10.24 1.86
N VAL A 64 -5.29 10.22 3.07
CA VAL A 64 -3.88 10.45 3.36
C VAL A 64 -3.31 9.18 3.96
N LYS A 65 -2.31 8.61 3.31
CA LYS A 65 -1.65 7.38 3.74
C LYS A 65 -0.21 7.69 4.09
N GLN A 66 0.20 7.34 5.31
CA GLN A 66 1.56 7.54 5.79
C GLN A 66 2.18 6.21 6.23
N ALA A 67 3.37 5.91 5.72
CA ALA A 67 4.16 4.78 6.21
C ALA A 67 4.82 5.11 7.55
N LEU A 68 4.82 4.16 8.48
CA LEU A 68 5.56 4.22 9.76
C LEU A 68 6.90 3.48 9.65
N PRO A 69 7.93 3.78 10.47
CA PRO A 69 9.22 3.10 10.41
C PRO A 69 9.20 1.65 10.96
N TYR A 70 8.01 1.11 11.20
CA TYR A 70 7.75 -0.24 11.73
C TYR A 70 6.43 -0.81 11.22
N VAL A 71 6.21 -2.10 11.43
CA VAL A 71 4.93 -2.78 11.18
C VAL A 71 3.93 -2.41 12.28
N ARG A 72 2.87 -1.67 11.93
CA ARG A 72 1.87 -1.16 12.88
C ARG A 72 1.28 -2.25 13.79
N LEU A 73 1.05 -3.46 13.28
CA LEU A 73 0.43 -4.56 14.05
C LEU A 73 1.28 -5.02 15.23
N VAL A 74 2.61 -5.03 15.09
CA VAL A 74 3.55 -5.56 16.10
C VAL A 74 4.46 -4.48 16.70
N GLY A 75 4.31 -3.23 16.23
CA GLY A 75 5.06 -2.07 16.70
C GLY A 75 6.55 -2.16 16.39
N ASP A 76 7.36 -1.53 17.24
CA ASP A 76 8.81 -1.39 17.08
C ASP A 76 9.58 -2.72 17.04
N SER A 77 8.94 -3.84 17.42
CA SER A 77 9.52 -5.17 17.33
C SER A 77 9.81 -5.62 15.89
N TRP A 78 9.17 -4.98 14.89
CA TRP A 78 9.44 -5.24 13.48
C TRP A 78 9.64 -3.92 12.71
N PRO A 79 10.89 -3.44 12.62
CA PRO A 79 11.25 -2.28 11.81
C PRO A 79 10.88 -2.49 10.34
N LEU A 80 10.37 -1.45 9.68
CA LEU A 80 10.02 -1.49 8.27
C LEU A 80 10.31 -0.14 7.59
N PRO A 81 11.11 -0.09 6.52
CA PRO A 81 11.54 1.18 5.95
C PRO A 81 10.42 2.05 5.40
N LEU A 82 10.56 3.35 5.63
CA LEU A 82 9.67 4.40 5.14
C LEU A 82 9.64 4.50 3.61
N TYR A 83 10.74 4.15 2.94
CA TYR A 83 10.84 4.20 1.48
C TYR A 83 9.76 3.37 0.77
N ARG A 84 9.05 2.45 1.45
CA ARG A 84 7.97 1.67 0.83
C ARG A 84 6.86 2.57 0.27
N ALA A 85 6.64 3.75 0.85
CA ALA A 85 5.70 4.73 0.31
C ALA A 85 6.14 5.26 -1.06
N TYR A 86 7.45 5.42 -1.29
CA TYR A 86 8.00 5.78 -2.60
C TYR A 86 7.68 4.73 -3.67
N TYR A 87 7.81 3.44 -3.33
CA TYR A 87 7.46 2.36 -4.26
C TYR A 87 5.95 2.24 -4.47
N GLU A 88 5.13 2.49 -3.45
CA GLU A 88 3.67 2.54 -3.59
C GLU A 88 3.25 3.69 -4.53
N TYR A 89 3.78 4.90 -4.33
CA TYR A 89 3.56 6.03 -5.23
C TYR A 89 3.92 5.69 -6.68
N HIS A 90 5.10 5.11 -6.89
CA HIS A 90 5.57 4.74 -8.22
C HIS A 90 4.79 3.60 -8.86
N ALA A 91 4.28 2.66 -8.07
CA ALA A 91 3.40 1.59 -8.54
C ALA A 91 2.04 2.15 -8.95
N LEU A 92 1.39 2.96 -8.10
CA LEU A 92 0.09 3.60 -8.39
C LEU A 92 0.16 4.47 -9.64
N THR A 93 1.22 5.28 -9.78
CA THR A 93 1.43 6.13 -10.96
C THR A 93 1.50 5.31 -12.24
N ARG A 94 2.24 4.20 -12.23
CA ARG A 94 2.35 3.30 -13.39
C ARG A 94 1.06 2.53 -13.65
N GLN A 95 0.36 2.08 -12.60
CA GLN A 95 -0.92 1.40 -12.73
C GLN A 95 -1.97 2.33 -13.33
N GLN A 96 -2.03 3.59 -12.92
CA GLN A 96 -2.92 4.60 -13.53
C GLN A 96 -2.61 4.82 -15.01
N ALA A 97 -1.32 4.92 -15.38
CA ALA A 97 -0.93 5.06 -16.79
C ALA A 97 -1.28 3.81 -17.62
N ARG A 98 -1.20 2.62 -17.02
CA ARG A 98 -1.44 1.33 -17.68
C ARG A 98 -2.91 0.95 -17.71
N ASP A 99 -3.73 1.37 -16.76
CA ASP A 99 -5.16 1.12 -16.74
C ASP A 99 -5.90 2.29 -16.05
N PRO A 100 -6.17 3.38 -16.80
CA PRO A 100 -6.79 4.57 -16.24
C PRO A 100 -8.11 4.27 -15.53
N ASP A 101 -8.36 4.99 -14.44
CA ASP A 101 -9.57 4.91 -13.62
C ASP A 101 -9.78 3.56 -12.93
N ARG A 102 -8.71 2.77 -12.77
CA ARG A 102 -8.72 1.51 -12.00
C ARG A 102 -7.96 1.56 -10.68
N VAL A 103 -7.24 2.64 -10.42
CA VAL A 103 -6.58 2.93 -9.15
C VAL A 103 -6.99 4.31 -8.66
N PRO A 104 -6.93 4.61 -7.35
CA PRO A 104 -7.22 5.95 -6.86
C PRO A 104 -6.24 6.95 -7.47
N GLN A 105 -6.74 8.11 -7.88
CA GLN A 105 -5.89 9.20 -8.35
C GLN A 105 -4.97 9.66 -7.21
N VAL A 106 -3.66 9.67 -7.46
CA VAL A 106 -2.69 10.30 -6.55
C VAL A 106 -2.73 11.81 -6.77
N LEU A 107 -2.92 12.55 -5.69
CA LEU A 107 -3.00 14.02 -5.68
C LEU A 107 -1.68 14.65 -5.25
N HIS A 108 -0.97 14.01 -4.32
CA HIS A 108 0.30 14.48 -3.81
C HIS A 108 1.14 13.34 -3.25
N PHE A 109 2.46 13.46 -3.33
CA PHE A 109 3.40 12.57 -2.66
C PHE A 109 4.50 13.40 -2.01
N ASP A 110 4.64 13.27 -0.70
CA ASP A 110 5.75 13.81 0.08
C ASP A 110 6.67 12.66 0.47
N GLU A 111 7.79 12.55 -0.25
CA GLU A 111 8.75 11.51 0.02
C GLU A 111 9.38 11.67 1.41
N SER A 112 9.60 12.89 1.90
CA SER A 112 10.25 13.13 3.20
C SER A 112 9.39 12.74 4.41
N GLN A 113 8.06 12.64 4.20
CA GLN A 113 7.10 12.14 5.20
C GLN A 113 6.57 10.75 4.91
N ALA A 114 7.05 10.11 3.83
CA ALA A 114 6.54 8.83 3.34
C ALA A 114 5.00 8.85 3.22
N LEU A 115 4.48 9.94 2.67
CA LEU A 115 3.07 10.30 2.70
C LEU A 115 2.50 10.42 1.29
N ILE A 116 1.39 9.73 1.03
CA ILE A 116 0.66 9.77 -0.24
C ILE A 116 -0.74 10.32 0.05
N ILE A 117 -1.14 11.37 -0.68
CA ILE A 117 -2.50 11.88 -0.68
C ILE A 117 -3.18 11.44 -1.97
N MET A 118 -4.34 10.82 -1.87
CA MET A 118 -5.05 10.23 -2.99
C MET A 118 -6.57 10.39 -2.87
N GLN A 119 -7.25 10.14 -3.98
CA GLN A 119 -8.71 10.16 -4.08
C GLN A 119 -9.38 9.32 -2.98
N PHE A 120 -10.38 9.91 -2.31
CA PHE A 120 -11.25 9.15 -1.41
C PHE A 120 -12.30 8.36 -2.20
N LEU A 121 -12.28 7.03 -2.05
CA LEU A 121 -13.19 6.11 -2.75
C LEU A 121 -14.49 5.93 -1.95
N THR A 122 -15.42 6.86 -2.10
CA THR A 122 -16.77 6.79 -1.51
C THR A 122 -17.83 6.52 -2.59
N PRO A 123 -18.93 5.79 -2.31
CA PRO A 123 -19.29 5.08 -1.08
C PRO A 123 -18.75 3.62 -1.05
N HIS A 124 -17.52 3.41 -1.52
CA HIS A 124 -16.99 2.07 -1.76
C HIS A 124 -16.61 1.35 -0.46
N THR A 125 -16.58 0.02 -0.50
CA THR A 125 -16.17 -0.84 0.61
C THR A 125 -15.15 -1.87 0.13
N ILE A 126 -14.25 -2.31 1.02
CA ILE A 126 -13.30 -3.38 0.72
C ILE A 126 -14.03 -4.67 0.29
N LEU A 127 -13.60 -5.24 -0.85
CA LEU A 127 -14.21 -6.41 -1.49
C LEU A 127 -14.36 -7.60 -0.53
N ARG A 128 -13.36 -7.84 0.34
CA ARG A 128 -13.38 -8.91 1.35
C ARG A 128 -14.64 -8.87 2.21
N HIS A 129 -15.08 -7.69 2.64
CA HIS A 129 -16.28 -7.56 3.48
C HIS A 129 -17.55 -7.95 2.74
N LYS A 130 -17.65 -7.60 1.45
CA LYS A 130 -18.77 -8.02 0.59
C LYS A 130 -18.80 -9.53 0.42
N LEU A 131 -17.64 -10.15 0.16
CA LEU A 131 -17.54 -11.60 -0.01
C LEU A 131 -17.90 -12.37 1.27
N ILE A 132 -17.45 -11.92 2.44
CA ILE A 132 -17.81 -12.53 3.74
C ILE A 132 -19.33 -12.49 3.97
N ARG A 133 -20.01 -11.42 3.52
CA ARG A 133 -21.47 -11.27 3.60
C ARG A 133 -22.23 -12.04 2.51
N GLY A 134 -21.54 -12.75 1.62
CA GLY A 134 -22.16 -13.45 0.49
C GLY A 134 -22.72 -12.51 -0.59
N GLU A 135 -22.31 -11.24 -0.61
CA GLU A 135 -22.76 -10.28 -1.61
C GLU A 135 -22.14 -10.60 -2.98
N LYS A 136 -22.95 -10.58 -4.04
CA LYS A 136 -22.46 -10.70 -5.42
C LYS A 136 -22.01 -9.34 -5.94
N VAL A 137 -20.78 -9.27 -6.46
CA VAL A 137 -20.27 -8.10 -7.17
C VAL A 137 -20.35 -8.36 -8.67
N ILE A 138 -21.19 -7.58 -9.35
CA ILE A 138 -21.40 -7.67 -10.80
C ILE A 138 -20.06 -7.41 -11.52
N ASP A 139 -19.79 -8.21 -12.55
CA ASP A 139 -18.60 -8.11 -13.43
C ASP A 139 -17.23 -8.20 -12.74
N LEU A 140 -17.15 -8.65 -11.48
CA LEU A 140 -15.91 -8.68 -10.70
C LEU A 140 -14.76 -9.36 -11.45
N GLY A 141 -14.99 -10.56 -11.99
CA GLY A 141 -13.98 -11.31 -12.73
C GLY A 141 -13.53 -10.58 -14.00
N GLN A 142 -14.44 -9.92 -14.70
CA GLN A 142 -14.11 -9.17 -15.91
C GLN A 142 -13.30 -7.90 -15.59
N VAL A 143 -13.65 -7.19 -14.51
CA VAL A 143 -12.92 -6.00 -14.05
C VAL A 143 -11.52 -6.37 -13.57
N LEU A 144 -11.38 -7.35 -12.67
CA LEU A 144 -10.07 -7.78 -12.17
C LEU A 144 -9.21 -8.40 -13.26
N GLY A 145 -9.79 -9.23 -14.13
CA GLY A 145 -9.07 -9.83 -15.26
C GLY A 145 -8.51 -8.78 -16.21
N ARG A 146 -9.29 -7.74 -16.54
CA ARG A 146 -8.81 -6.60 -17.35
C ARG A 146 -7.69 -5.85 -16.67
N PHE A 147 -7.82 -5.56 -15.37
CA PHE A 147 -6.80 -4.86 -14.61
C PHE A 147 -5.48 -5.64 -14.58
N CYS A 148 -5.52 -6.93 -14.25
CA CYS A 148 -4.35 -7.80 -14.26
C CYS A 148 -3.71 -7.87 -15.66
N ALA A 149 -4.51 -8.09 -16.70
CA ALA A 149 -4.00 -8.19 -18.07
C ALA A 149 -3.34 -6.89 -18.54
N ARG A 150 -3.99 -5.73 -18.32
CA ARG A 150 -3.47 -4.43 -18.77
C ARG A 150 -2.22 -4.04 -18.01
N THR A 151 -2.21 -4.17 -16.69
CA THR A 151 -1.05 -3.82 -15.87
C THR A 151 0.16 -4.72 -16.14
N ALA A 152 -0.05 -6.02 -16.31
CA ALA A 152 1.01 -6.97 -16.64
C ALA A 152 1.55 -6.74 -18.07
N PHE A 153 0.67 -6.75 -19.08
CA PHE A 153 1.08 -6.62 -20.48
C PHE A 153 1.76 -5.28 -20.74
N ARG A 154 1.14 -4.16 -20.34
CA ARG A 154 1.69 -2.81 -20.56
C ARG A 154 2.89 -2.49 -19.66
N GLY A 155 3.20 -3.36 -18.69
CA GLY A 155 4.39 -3.30 -17.83
C GLY A 155 5.51 -4.28 -18.21
N SER A 156 5.33 -5.02 -19.31
CA SER A 156 6.26 -6.03 -19.81
C SER A 156 7.06 -5.55 -21.02
N GLU A 157 8.13 -6.28 -21.33
CA GLU A 157 8.95 -6.14 -22.54
C GLU A 157 8.15 -6.36 -23.84
N LEU A 158 6.95 -6.94 -23.77
CA LEU A 158 6.08 -7.11 -24.95
C LEU A 158 5.42 -5.80 -25.41
N CYS A 159 5.38 -4.78 -24.55
CA CYS A 159 4.71 -3.51 -24.82
C CYS A 159 5.63 -2.30 -24.59
N MET A 160 6.52 -2.36 -23.60
CA MET A 160 7.40 -1.23 -23.25
C MET A 160 8.64 -1.18 -24.15
N GLN A 161 9.15 0.02 -24.37
CA GLN A 161 10.49 0.19 -24.92
C GLN A 161 11.53 -0.37 -23.92
N SER A 162 12.58 -1.01 -24.44
CA SER A 162 13.58 -1.68 -23.60
C SER A 162 14.24 -0.74 -22.59
N ALA A 163 14.49 0.52 -22.97
CA ALA A 163 15.08 1.53 -22.07
C ALA A 163 14.15 1.83 -20.89
N ASP A 164 12.88 2.12 -21.15
CA ASP A 164 11.89 2.42 -20.10
C ASP A 164 11.69 1.24 -19.16
N LYS A 165 11.66 0.02 -19.70
CA LYS A 165 11.55 -1.20 -18.90
C LYS A 165 12.75 -1.38 -17.96
N LYS A 166 13.97 -1.13 -18.45
CA LYS A 166 15.19 -1.22 -17.64
C LYS A 166 15.23 -0.13 -16.55
N THR A 167 14.76 1.07 -16.86
CA THR A 167 14.58 2.14 -15.86
C THR A 167 13.61 1.71 -14.77
N ASP A 168 12.46 1.13 -15.13
CA ASP A 168 11.48 0.60 -14.18
C ASP A 168 12.08 -0.52 -13.30
N VAL A 169 12.76 -1.50 -13.92
CA VAL A 169 13.43 -2.57 -13.18
C VAL A 169 14.45 -1.99 -12.20
N SER A 170 15.31 -1.08 -12.65
CA SER A 170 16.32 -0.45 -11.79
C SER A 170 15.71 0.30 -10.61
N LEU A 171 14.57 0.98 -10.81
CA LEU A 171 13.87 1.69 -9.74
C LEU A 171 13.33 0.69 -8.71
N PHE A 172 12.58 -0.33 -9.15
CA PHE A 172 11.92 -1.26 -8.23
C PHE A 172 12.88 -2.27 -7.57
N CYS A 173 14.08 -2.49 -8.11
CA CYS A 173 15.12 -3.29 -7.45
C CYS A 173 15.52 -2.75 -6.06
N GLY A 174 15.29 -1.46 -5.79
CA GLY A 174 15.53 -0.91 -4.46
C GLY A 174 14.44 -1.24 -3.42
N ASN A 175 13.33 -1.88 -3.81
CA ASN A 175 12.28 -2.29 -2.89
C ASN A 175 12.64 -3.64 -2.27
N ILE A 176 13.52 -3.63 -1.26
CA ILE A 176 14.14 -4.86 -0.74
C ILE A 176 13.29 -5.51 0.36
N GLU A 177 12.87 -4.75 1.36
CA GLU A 177 12.24 -5.33 2.56
C GLU A 177 10.82 -5.90 2.29
N ILE A 178 10.08 -5.32 1.34
CA ILE A 178 8.71 -5.78 1.05
C ILE A 178 8.70 -7.15 0.34
N PRO A 179 9.51 -7.39 -0.71
CA PRO A 179 9.74 -8.73 -1.24
C PRO A 179 10.30 -9.70 -0.21
N ALA A 180 11.25 -9.30 0.64
CA ALA A 180 11.79 -10.19 1.68
C ALA A 180 10.72 -10.71 2.64
N ILE A 181 9.74 -9.88 3.02
CA ILE A 181 8.56 -10.33 3.80
C ILE A 181 7.76 -11.38 3.02
N THR A 182 7.62 -11.21 1.70
CA THR A 182 6.90 -12.17 0.85
C THR A 182 7.67 -13.47 0.71
N GLU A 183 8.99 -13.41 0.50
CA GLU A 183 9.91 -14.55 0.46
C GLU A 183 9.80 -15.40 1.74
N ALA A 184 9.80 -14.75 2.90
CA ALA A 184 9.62 -15.42 4.18
C ALA A 184 8.20 -15.97 4.34
N LEU A 185 7.19 -15.10 4.40
CA LEU A 185 5.84 -15.47 4.88
C LEU A 185 5.00 -16.24 3.86
N VAL A 186 5.35 -16.19 2.57
CA VAL A 186 4.61 -16.90 1.50
C VAL A 186 5.40 -18.09 0.98
N PHE A 187 6.71 -17.92 0.76
CA PHE A 187 7.53 -18.91 0.06
C PHE A 187 8.40 -19.78 0.99
N THR A 188 8.52 -19.45 2.28
CA THR A 188 9.41 -20.16 3.20
C THR A 188 8.69 -20.66 4.45
N ASP A 189 8.29 -19.76 5.34
CA ASP A 189 7.84 -20.06 6.71
C ASP A 189 6.72 -21.11 6.78
N PRO A 190 5.67 -21.08 5.92
CA PRO A 190 4.60 -22.08 5.97
C PRO A 190 5.08 -23.52 5.77
N TYR A 191 6.23 -23.70 5.12
CA TYR A 191 6.79 -25.01 4.76
C TYR A 191 7.76 -25.57 5.80
N PHE A 192 8.08 -24.81 6.85
CA PHE A 192 8.96 -25.19 7.95
C PHE A 192 8.33 -24.93 9.31
N ASP A 193 8.97 -25.37 10.38
CA ASP A 193 8.57 -24.99 11.73
C ASP A 193 9.13 -23.61 12.10
N ALA A 194 8.51 -22.57 11.54
CA ALA A 194 8.87 -21.17 11.79
C ALA A 194 8.05 -20.56 12.93
N GLU A 195 8.67 -19.67 13.71
CA GLU A 195 8.09 -18.99 14.88
C GLU A 195 6.84 -18.17 14.54
N MET A 196 6.82 -17.54 13.37
CA MET A 196 5.72 -16.69 12.92
C MET A 196 4.49 -17.46 12.42
N ASN A 197 4.59 -18.78 12.31
CA ASN A 197 3.46 -19.60 11.87
C ASN A 197 2.35 -19.63 12.93
N ASN A 198 1.11 -19.56 12.46
CA ASN A 198 -0.05 -19.69 13.32
C ASN A 198 -1.18 -20.41 12.58
N HIS A 199 -1.78 -21.40 13.24
CA HIS A 199 -2.92 -22.16 12.71
C HIS A 199 -3.91 -22.53 13.82
N THR A 200 -5.16 -22.76 13.44
CA THR A 200 -6.20 -23.20 14.38
C THR A 200 -5.89 -24.59 14.93
N LYS A 201 -6.08 -24.78 16.25
CA LYS A 201 -5.97 -26.08 16.91
C LYS A 201 -6.79 -27.15 16.17
N GLY A 202 -6.19 -28.31 15.94
CA GLY A 202 -6.80 -29.41 15.18
C GLY A 202 -6.39 -29.47 13.70
N LEU A 203 -5.68 -28.47 13.19
CA LEU A 203 -5.08 -28.50 11.85
C LEU A 203 -3.65 -29.09 11.84
N ASP A 204 -3.16 -29.57 12.99
CA ASP A 204 -1.78 -30.01 13.15
C ASP A 204 -1.37 -31.11 12.16
N SER A 205 -2.27 -32.06 11.87
CA SER A 205 -2.03 -33.12 10.89
C SER A 205 -1.92 -32.59 9.46
N VAL A 206 -2.71 -31.57 9.10
CA VAL A 206 -2.67 -30.92 7.79
C VAL A 206 -1.36 -30.13 7.64
N VAL A 207 -0.99 -29.37 8.66
CA VAL A 207 0.26 -28.61 8.70
C VAL A 207 1.48 -29.54 8.63
N GLN A 208 1.46 -30.65 9.38
CA GLN A 208 2.53 -31.64 9.32
C GLN A 208 2.66 -32.26 7.93
N LYS A 209 1.54 -32.56 7.26
CA LYS A 209 1.53 -33.07 5.88
C LYS A 209 2.14 -32.06 4.90
N LEU A 210 1.76 -30.78 5.02
CA LEU A 210 2.34 -29.71 4.20
C LEU A 210 3.87 -29.63 4.38
N ARG A 211 4.33 -29.65 5.64
CA ARG A 211 5.76 -29.50 5.97
C ARG A 211 6.61 -30.73 5.62
N SER A 212 6.01 -31.93 5.56
CA SER A 212 6.73 -33.15 5.18
C SER A 212 6.68 -33.46 3.68
N ASP A 213 5.89 -32.72 2.90
CA ASP A 213 5.81 -32.89 1.45
C ASP A 213 7.04 -32.27 0.77
N VAL A 214 7.97 -33.13 0.34
CA VAL A 214 9.19 -32.72 -0.38
C VAL A 214 8.87 -32.31 -1.81
N SER A 215 7.83 -32.86 -2.43
CA SER A 215 7.51 -32.57 -3.84
C SER A 215 6.87 -31.19 -4.03
N LEU A 216 6.24 -30.68 -2.98
CA LEU A 216 5.65 -29.34 -2.94
C LEU A 216 6.69 -28.23 -2.71
N LYS A 217 7.89 -28.57 -2.23
CA LYS A 217 9.00 -27.65 -1.96
C LYS A 217 9.97 -27.61 -3.14
#